data_AF-V9KPS2-F1
#
_entry.id   AF-V9KPS2-F1
#
_cell.length_a   1.000
_cell.length_b   1.000
_cell.length_c   1.000
_cell.angle_alpha   90.00
_cell.angle_beta   90.00
_cell.angle_gamma   90.00
#
_symmetry.space_group_name_H-M   'P 1'
#
loop_
_entity.id
_entity.type
_entity.pdbx_description
1 polymer ?
#
loop_
_entity_poly.entity_id
_entity_poly.type
_entity_poly.pdbx_seq_one_letter_code
_entity_poly.pdbx_strand_id
1 'polypeptide(L)'
;MLLAVAVSPDDRYLVTSDRDEKIRVSFLEKPHVIEAFCLGHSEFVSELFIPPNHPQLLVSGSGDGTLRLWDFTRGKELHCCDLRSLEPWCRGSEERQVAVVRITYSLQGDYLAVLCDNFSAVHLVRLDVDSQQLVHEETLVLEPKVWDVSFDESARLWVLHRDQEQPVTLYTARGARWQKITEDTDLERLSDTVRTHWELFQGRVNAVSCCTNLYKVTLDNVAKYKQRKEQRLKERGNGLAPEEDKRRRVEGVREAVGDSSS
;
A
#
# COMPACT_ATOMS: atom_id res chain seq x y z
N MET A 1 3.53 -11.08 6.91
CA MET A 1 2.10 -11.06 7.31
C MET A 1 1.30 -11.01 6.03
N LEU A 2 0.39 -11.96 5.81
CA LEU A 2 -0.54 -11.90 4.67
C LEU A 2 -1.61 -10.86 4.96
N LEU A 3 -2.02 -10.11 3.93
CA LEU A 3 -2.96 -9.00 4.06
C LEU A 3 -4.25 -9.23 3.27
N ALA A 4 -4.14 -9.77 2.07
CA ALA A 4 -5.30 -10.18 1.27
C ALA A 4 -5.05 -11.52 0.58
N VAL A 5 -6.17 -12.16 0.21
CA VAL A 5 -6.21 -13.41 -0.52
C VAL A 5 -7.36 -13.36 -1.53
N ALA A 6 -7.12 -13.87 -2.73
CA ALA A 6 -8.14 -14.04 -3.75
C ALA A 6 -7.99 -15.42 -4.41
N VAL A 7 -9.11 -16.01 -4.80
CA VAL A 7 -9.17 -17.25 -5.57
C VAL A 7 -9.72 -16.92 -6.95
N SER A 8 -9.12 -17.45 -8.00
CA SER A 8 -9.62 -17.23 -9.35
C SER A 8 -11.00 -17.89 -9.53
N PRO A 9 -11.92 -17.31 -10.34
CA PRO A 9 -13.27 -17.86 -10.53
C PRO A 9 -13.31 -19.28 -11.10
N ASP A 10 -12.21 -19.75 -11.70
CA ASP A 10 -12.05 -21.09 -12.25
C ASP A 10 -11.38 -22.07 -11.27
N ASP A 11 -11.20 -21.68 -10.01
CA ASP A 11 -10.57 -22.45 -8.93
C ASP A 11 -9.14 -22.95 -9.25
N ARG A 12 -8.46 -22.33 -10.22
CA ARG A 12 -7.09 -22.73 -10.59
C ARG A 12 -6.01 -22.05 -9.77
N TYR A 13 -6.22 -20.79 -9.39
CA TYR A 13 -5.18 -19.96 -8.80
C TYR A 13 -5.58 -19.41 -7.43
N LEU A 14 -4.62 -19.44 -6.52
CA LEU A 14 -4.63 -18.75 -5.24
C LEU A 14 -3.65 -17.58 -5.32
N VAL A 15 -4.17 -16.37 -5.14
CA VAL A 15 -3.39 -15.13 -5.10
C VAL A 15 -3.32 -14.63 -3.67
N THR A 16 -2.12 -14.35 -3.18
CA THR A 16 -1.90 -13.83 -1.83
C THR A 16 -1.05 -12.59 -1.87
N SER A 17 -1.37 -11.60 -1.04
CA SER A 17 -0.55 -10.41 -0.85
C SER A 17 0.03 -10.32 0.56
N ASP A 18 1.14 -9.61 0.71
CA ASP A 18 1.78 -9.41 2.00
C ASP A 18 2.15 -7.95 2.30
N ARG A 19 2.65 -7.76 3.53
CA ARG A 19 3.18 -6.48 4.01
C ARG A 19 4.45 -6.02 3.27
N ASP A 20 5.19 -6.95 2.67
CA ASP A 20 6.48 -6.69 2.03
C ASP A 20 6.33 -6.51 0.51
N GLU A 21 5.20 -5.92 0.09
CA GLU A 21 4.89 -5.48 -1.29
C GLU A 21 4.55 -6.61 -2.28
N LYS A 22 4.66 -7.88 -1.88
CA LYS A 22 4.59 -8.99 -2.83
C LYS A 22 3.17 -9.48 -3.04
N ILE A 23 2.85 -9.73 -4.30
CA ILE A 23 1.68 -10.49 -4.72
C ILE A 23 2.19 -11.80 -5.33
N ARG A 24 1.84 -12.91 -4.70
CA ARG A 24 2.19 -14.26 -5.16
C ARG A 24 0.97 -14.92 -5.79
N VAL A 25 1.18 -15.52 -6.95
CA VAL A 25 0.19 -16.35 -7.66
C VAL A 25 0.65 -17.80 -7.59
N SER A 26 -0.21 -18.68 -7.08
CA SER A 26 0.07 -20.11 -6.90
C SER A 26 -1.11 -20.95 -7.38
N PHE A 27 -0.90 -22.23 -7.66
CA PHE A 27 -2.01 -23.12 -8.00
C PHE A 27 -2.83 -23.46 -6.75
N LEU A 28 -4.17 -23.40 -6.84
CA LEU A 28 -5.05 -23.64 -5.69
C LEU A 28 -4.92 -25.07 -5.14
N GLU A 29 -4.92 -26.08 -6.00
CA GLU A 29 -4.75 -27.49 -5.59
C GLU A 29 -3.33 -27.79 -5.10
N LYS A 30 -2.34 -26.98 -5.48
CA LYS A 30 -0.93 -27.15 -5.13
C LYS A 30 -0.29 -25.80 -4.75
N PRO A 31 -0.62 -25.21 -3.58
CA PRO A 31 -0.20 -23.84 -3.24
C PRO A 31 1.32 -23.64 -3.12
N HIS A 32 2.09 -24.72 -3.04
CA HIS A 32 3.55 -24.70 -3.04
C HIS A 32 4.14 -24.48 -4.45
N VAL A 33 3.36 -24.68 -5.51
CA VAL A 33 3.74 -24.39 -6.89
C VAL A 33 3.36 -22.94 -7.20
N ILE A 34 4.37 -22.11 -7.41
CA ILE A 34 4.22 -20.69 -7.70
C ILE A 34 4.22 -20.53 -9.21
N GLU A 35 3.16 -19.91 -9.73
CA GLU A 35 3.03 -19.59 -11.15
C GLU A 35 3.75 -18.28 -11.48
N ALA A 36 3.50 -17.24 -10.69
CA ALA A 36 4.02 -15.91 -10.96
C ALA A 36 4.12 -15.04 -9.68
N PHE A 37 4.85 -13.93 -9.82
CA PHE A 37 4.84 -12.83 -8.88
C PHE A 37 4.46 -11.54 -9.61
N CYS A 38 3.54 -10.76 -9.05
CA CYS A 38 3.27 -9.41 -9.52
C CYS A 38 4.11 -8.45 -8.68
N LEU A 39 5.11 -7.82 -9.29
CA LEU A 39 6.09 -6.96 -8.62
C LEU A 39 5.95 -5.53 -9.17
N GLY A 40 5.79 -4.55 -8.27
CA GLY A 40 5.69 -3.15 -8.67
C GLY A 40 5.27 -2.21 -7.53
N HIS A 41 4.47 -2.70 -6.59
CA HIS A 41 4.13 -1.95 -5.38
C HIS A 41 5.37 -1.63 -4.54
N SER A 42 5.36 -0.48 -3.86
CA SER A 42 6.45 -0.02 -3.00
C SER A 42 6.12 0.00 -1.51
N GLU A 43 4.87 -0.30 -1.16
CA GLU A 43 4.42 -0.55 0.22
C GLU A 43 3.51 -1.78 0.25
N PHE A 44 3.03 -2.13 1.45
CA PHE A 44 2.14 -3.26 1.68
C PHE A 44 0.94 -3.28 0.71
N VAL A 45 0.49 -4.47 0.34
CA VAL A 45 -0.66 -4.66 -0.56
C VAL A 45 -1.85 -5.15 0.27
N SER A 46 -2.80 -4.26 0.52
CA SER A 46 -3.93 -4.45 1.44
C SER A 46 -5.15 -5.11 0.81
N GLU A 47 -5.32 -4.97 -0.51
CA GLU A 47 -6.50 -5.46 -1.22
C GLU A 47 -6.09 -6.17 -2.51
N LEU A 48 -6.80 -7.26 -2.80
CA LEU A 48 -6.67 -8.06 -4.02
C LEU A 48 -8.05 -8.38 -4.55
N PHE A 49 -8.27 -8.18 -5.84
CA PHE A 49 -9.56 -8.39 -6.46
C PHE A 49 -9.40 -8.98 -7.87
N ILE A 50 -10.02 -10.14 -8.12
CA ILE A 50 -10.11 -10.72 -9.47
C ILE A 50 -11.52 -10.41 -10.00
N PRO A 51 -11.67 -9.58 -11.05
CA PRO A 51 -12.98 -9.29 -11.62
C PRO A 51 -13.63 -10.57 -12.16
N PRO A 52 -14.84 -10.94 -11.70
CA PRO A 52 -15.48 -12.18 -12.14
C PRO A 52 -15.72 -12.24 -13.66
N ASN A 53 -15.99 -11.10 -14.28
CA ASN A 53 -16.18 -10.99 -15.73
C ASN A 53 -14.87 -11.07 -16.53
N HIS A 54 -13.72 -10.84 -15.86
CA HIS A 54 -12.40 -10.76 -16.48
C HIS A 54 -11.39 -11.60 -15.67
N PRO A 55 -11.55 -12.94 -15.66
CA PRO A 55 -10.83 -13.84 -14.75
C PRO A 55 -9.30 -13.93 -14.98
N GLN A 56 -8.79 -13.31 -16.05
CA GLN A 56 -7.37 -13.16 -16.36
C GLN A 56 -6.73 -11.91 -15.73
N LEU A 57 -7.55 -11.00 -15.20
CA LEU A 57 -7.10 -9.74 -14.62
C LEU A 57 -7.09 -9.82 -13.10
N LEU A 58 -6.21 -9.02 -12.50
CA LEU A 58 -6.16 -8.79 -11.06
C LEU A 58 -6.04 -7.29 -10.83
N VAL A 59 -6.82 -6.76 -9.90
CA VAL A 59 -6.65 -5.42 -9.35
C VAL A 59 -6.06 -5.54 -7.95
N SER A 60 -5.06 -4.72 -7.64
CA SER A 60 -4.50 -4.62 -6.31
C SER A 60 -4.48 -3.18 -5.81
N GLY A 61 -4.71 -3.02 -4.50
CA GLY A 61 -4.60 -1.75 -3.78
C GLY A 61 -3.49 -1.82 -2.74
N SER A 62 -2.77 -0.71 -2.57
CA SER A 62 -1.60 -0.67 -1.70
C SER A 62 -1.53 0.57 -0.80
N GLY A 63 -0.73 0.45 0.26
CA GLY A 63 -0.25 1.56 1.08
C GLY A 63 0.60 2.59 0.32
N ASP A 64 1.02 2.30 -0.92
CA ASP A 64 1.75 3.24 -1.77
C ASP A 64 0.84 4.28 -2.45
N GLY A 65 -0.48 4.19 -2.25
CA GLY A 65 -1.48 5.08 -2.82
C GLY A 65 -1.85 4.76 -4.27
N THR A 66 -1.42 3.61 -4.80
CA THR A 66 -1.70 3.19 -6.16
C THR A 66 -2.70 2.04 -6.23
N LEU A 67 -3.49 2.05 -7.30
CA LEU A 67 -4.19 0.87 -7.81
C LEU A 67 -3.40 0.32 -8.99
N ARG A 68 -3.21 -0.99 -9.04
CA ARG A 68 -2.55 -1.64 -10.18
C ARG A 68 -3.41 -2.71 -10.78
N LEU A 69 -3.39 -2.78 -12.11
CA LEU A 69 -4.04 -3.81 -12.91
C LEU A 69 -2.97 -4.74 -13.47
N TRP A 70 -3.21 -6.04 -13.37
CA TRP A 70 -2.24 -7.07 -13.74
C TRP A 70 -2.86 -8.12 -14.66
N ASP A 71 -2.04 -8.64 -15.58
CA ASP A 71 -2.15 -10.01 -16.06
C ASP A 71 -1.40 -10.88 -15.04
N PHE A 72 -2.14 -11.39 -14.05
CA PHE A 72 -1.52 -11.99 -12.86
C PHE A 72 -0.87 -13.34 -13.15
N THR A 73 -1.38 -14.09 -14.13
CA THR A 73 -0.79 -15.37 -14.55
C THR A 73 0.57 -15.18 -15.18
N ARG A 74 0.82 -14.02 -15.80
CA ARG A 74 2.13 -13.65 -16.37
C ARG A 74 2.96 -12.77 -15.45
N GLY A 75 2.43 -12.35 -14.31
CA GLY A 75 3.08 -11.39 -13.41
C GLY A 75 3.32 -10.02 -14.05
N LYS A 76 2.54 -9.66 -15.08
CA LYS A 76 2.76 -8.43 -15.87
C LYS A 76 1.83 -7.32 -15.39
N GLU A 77 2.41 -6.17 -15.07
CA GLU A 77 1.67 -4.94 -14.86
C GLU A 77 1.10 -4.42 -16.19
N LEU A 78 -0.20 -4.15 -16.21
CA LEU A 78 -0.90 -3.57 -17.36
C LEU A 78 -1.10 -2.08 -17.17
N HIS A 79 -1.45 -1.65 -15.96
CA HIS A 79 -1.69 -0.25 -15.65
C HIS A 79 -1.45 0.05 -14.17
N CYS A 80 -1.02 1.28 -13.88
CA CYS A 80 -0.84 1.82 -12.53
C CYS A 80 -1.54 3.18 -12.46
N CYS A 81 -2.54 3.28 -11.58
CA CYS A 81 -3.30 4.50 -11.32
C CYS A 81 -2.90 5.05 -9.94
N ASP A 82 -2.23 6.20 -9.94
CA ASP A 82 -1.82 6.89 -8.70
C ASP A 82 -2.96 7.78 -8.19
N LEU A 83 -3.64 7.34 -7.12
CA LEU A 83 -4.78 8.07 -6.55
C LEU A 83 -4.36 9.40 -5.92
N ARG A 84 -3.09 9.55 -5.53
CA ARG A 84 -2.56 10.79 -4.94
C ARG A 84 -2.50 11.92 -5.97
N SER A 85 -2.43 11.57 -7.26
CA SER A 85 -2.38 12.53 -8.36
C SER A 85 -3.75 13.12 -8.71
N LEU A 86 -4.84 12.46 -8.28
CA LEU A 86 -6.22 12.83 -8.62
C LEU A 86 -6.77 13.96 -7.72
N GLU A 87 -6.07 14.31 -6.64
CA GLU A 87 -6.56 15.27 -5.63
C GLU A 87 -5.79 16.61 -5.63
N PRO A 88 -6.45 17.76 -5.90
CA PRO A 88 -5.81 19.09 -5.89
C PRO A 88 -5.32 19.55 -4.50
N TRP A 89 -5.91 19.04 -3.41
CA TRP A 89 -5.71 19.54 -2.05
C TRP A 89 -4.55 18.88 -1.30
N CYS A 90 -3.86 17.91 -1.92
CA CYS A 90 -2.63 17.31 -1.39
C CYS A 90 -1.42 18.28 -1.37
N ARG A 91 -1.59 19.56 -1.71
CA ARG A 91 -0.50 20.55 -1.84
C ARG A 91 -0.14 21.29 -0.55
N GLY A 92 -0.64 20.86 0.61
CA GLY A 92 -0.35 21.51 1.89
C GLY A 92 -0.21 20.53 3.03
N SER A 93 1.00 20.44 3.59
CA SER A 93 1.37 19.86 4.89
C SER A 93 1.42 18.32 4.99
N GLU A 94 2.68 17.84 5.03
CA GLU A 94 3.16 16.47 5.34
C GLU A 94 2.59 15.36 4.44
N GLU A 95 3.44 14.42 4.02
CA GLU A 95 3.06 13.25 3.21
C GLU A 95 1.94 12.46 3.91
N ARG A 96 0.68 12.85 3.68
CA ARG A 96 -0.48 12.13 4.19
C ARG A 96 -0.50 10.81 3.46
N GLN A 97 -0.19 9.76 4.22
CA GLN A 97 -0.13 8.40 3.71
C GLN A 97 -1.52 8.01 3.19
N VAL A 98 -1.62 7.86 1.87
CA VAL A 98 -2.84 7.40 1.18
C VAL A 98 -2.69 5.90 1.03
N ALA A 99 -3.37 5.13 1.89
CA ALA A 99 -3.42 3.69 1.75
C ALA A 99 -4.78 3.28 1.21
N VAL A 100 -4.81 2.51 0.14
CA VAL A 100 -6.05 1.85 -0.28
C VAL A 100 -6.45 0.88 0.83
N VAL A 101 -7.66 1.00 1.37
CA VAL A 101 -8.16 0.13 2.44
C VAL A 101 -9.26 -0.80 1.98
N ARG A 102 -9.94 -0.44 0.89
CA ARG A 102 -11.08 -1.19 0.38
C ARG A 102 -11.22 -1.02 -1.11
N ILE A 103 -11.48 -2.13 -1.79
CA ILE A 103 -11.89 -2.18 -3.18
C ILE A 103 -13.17 -3.01 -3.24
N THR A 104 -14.23 -2.43 -3.78
CA THR A 104 -15.47 -3.15 -4.11
C THR A 104 -15.73 -3.01 -5.61
N TYR A 105 -16.39 -4.00 -6.21
CA TYR A 105 -16.61 -4.05 -7.65
C TYR A 105 -18.07 -4.35 -7.96
N SER A 106 -18.58 -3.68 -8.97
CA SER A 106 -19.89 -3.94 -9.53
C SER A 106 -19.78 -4.80 -10.79
N LEU A 107 -20.56 -5.89 -10.82
CA LEU A 107 -20.68 -6.76 -12.00
C LEU A 107 -21.34 -6.05 -13.19
N GLN A 108 -22.15 -5.02 -12.94
CA GLN A 108 -22.73 -4.22 -14.01
C GLN A 108 -21.88 -2.96 -14.23
N GLY A 109 -21.33 -2.82 -15.43
CA GLY A 109 -20.59 -1.62 -15.85
C GLY A 109 -19.10 -1.58 -15.45
N ASP A 110 -18.56 -2.65 -14.86
CA ASP A 110 -17.13 -2.79 -14.52
C ASP A 110 -16.59 -1.66 -13.62
N TYR A 111 -17.43 -1.19 -12.68
CA TYR A 111 -17.09 -0.14 -11.74
C TYR A 111 -16.39 -0.67 -10.50
N LEU A 112 -15.38 0.05 -10.03
CA LEU A 112 -14.71 -0.13 -8.76
C LEU A 112 -14.95 1.08 -7.88
N ALA A 113 -15.33 0.85 -6.62
CA ALA A 113 -15.32 1.88 -5.60
C ALA A 113 -14.14 1.61 -4.67
N VAL A 114 -13.28 2.63 -4.54
CA VAL A 114 -12.01 2.53 -3.82
C VAL A 114 -12.00 3.52 -2.68
N LEU A 115 -11.88 2.98 -1.46
CA LEU A 115 -11.77 3.76 -0.23
C LEU A 115 -10.30 3.81 0.19
N CYS A 116 -9.83 5.02 0.51
CA CYS A 116 -8.48 5.24 1.04
C CYS A 116 -8.53 5.62 2.52
N ASP A 117 -7.58 5.14 3.31
CA ASP A 117 -7.48 5.53 4.71
C ASP A 117 -7.15 7.01 4.84
N ASN A 118 -7.64 7.63 5.92
CA ASN A 118 -7.48 9.05 6.23
C ASN A 118 -8.07 10.02 5.20
N PHE A 119 -8.79 9.50 4.20
CA PHE A 119 -9.60 10.30 3.28
C PHE A 119 -11.07 9.99 3.47
N SER A 120 -11.84 11.06 3.53
CA SER A 120 -13.29 11.06 3.54
C SER A 120 -13.78 11.09 2.10
N ALA A 121 -13.29 10.17 1.26
CA ALA A 121 -13.60 10.14 -0.16
C ALA A 121 -13.60 8.70 -0.70
N VAL A 122 -14.47 8.47 -1.68
CA VAL A 122 -14.53 7.21 -2.43
C VAL A 122 -14.23 7.53 -3.89
N HIS A 123 -13.15 6.93 -4.40
CA HIS A 123 -12.78 7.04 -5.81
C HIS A 123 -13.56 6.00 -6.62
N LEU A 124 -14.22 6.46 -7.67
CA LEU A 124 -14.94 5.62 -8.61
C LEU A 124 -14.09 5.47 -9.85
N VAL A 125 -13.74 4.23 -10.12
CA VAL A 125 -12.79 3.85 -11.16
C VAL A 125 -13.46 2.80 -12.03
N ARG A 126 -13.48 3.01 -13.34
CA ARG A 126 -13.97 2.01 -14.28
C ARG A 126 -12.81 1.17 -14.78
N LEU A 127 -12.98 -0.15 -14.80
CA LEU A 127 -12.07 -1.05 -15.49
C LEU A 127 -12.39 -1.02 -16.98
N ASP A 128 -11.49 -0.42 -17.75
CA ASP A 128 -11.56 -0.39 -19.20
C ASP A 128 -10.79 -1.59 -19.76
N VAL A 129 -11.53 -2.61 -20.16
CA VAL A 129 -10.98 -3.91 -20.57
C VAL A 129 -10.28 -3.82 -21.92
N ASP A 130 -10.81 -3.02 -22.83
CA ASP A 130 -10.28 -2.87 -24.19
C ASP A 130 -8.90 -2.20 -24.16
N SER A 131 -8.76 -1.16 -23.34
CA SER A 131 -7.48 -0.46 -23.14
C SER A 131 -6.60 -1.11 -22.07
N GLN A 132 -7.13 -2.03 -21.28
CA GLN A 132 -6.49 -2.63 -20.10
C GLN A 132 -6.04 -1.57 -19.09
N GLN A 133 -6.93 -0.63 -18.76
CA GLN A 133 -6.65 0.49 -17.88
C GLN A 133 -7.69 0.65 -16.77
N LEU A 134 -7.28 1.29 -15.69
CA LEU A 134 -8.16 1.74 -14.62
C LEU A 134 -8.41 3.23 -14.85
N VAL A 135 -9.61 3.56 -15.31
CA VAL A 135 -9.99 4.93 -15.65
C VAL A 135 -10.73 5.53 -14.47
N HIS A 136 -10.14 6.53 -13.82
CA HIS A 136 -10.85 7.30 -12.81
C HIS A 136 -12.00 8.09 -13.46
N GLU A 137 -13.20 7.97 -12.89
CA GLU A 137 -14.38 8.68 -13.38
C GLU A 137 -14.80 9.83 -12.48
N GLU A 138 -14.91 9.56 -11.17
CA GLU A 138 -15.42 10.53 -10.21
C GLU A 138 -14.84 10.26 -8.81
N THR A 139 -14.70 11.30 -8.00
CA THR A 139 -14.43 11.15 -6.58
C THR A 139 -15.64 11.67 -5.81
N LEU A 140 -16.25 10.81 -5.00
CA LEU A 140 -17.29 11.21 -4.05
C LEU A 140 -16.62 11.67 -2.77
N VAL A 141 -16.70 12.98 -2.47
CA VAL A 141 -16.28 13.53 -1.18
C VAL A 141 -17.41 13.33 -0.17
N LEU A 142 -17.10 12.65 0.93
CA LEU A 142 -18.06 12.15 1.90
C LEU A 142 -17.68 12.66 3.29
N GLU A 143 -18.38 13.68 3.76
CA GLU A 143 -18.32 14.11 5.15
C GLU A 143 -19.64 13.70 5.81
N PRO A 144 -19.63 12.84 6.85
CA PRO A 144 -18.51 12.39 7.69
C PRO A 144 -17.71 11.17 7.16
N LYS A 145 -16.62 10.78 7.85
CA LYS A 145 -15.73 9.66 7.44
C LYS A 145 -16.54 8.37 7.28
N VAL A 146 -16.11 7.54 6.33
CA VAL A 146 -16.76 6.27 5.97
C VAL A 146 -16.11 5.09 6.72
N TRP A 147 -16.90 4.07 7.03
CA TRP A 147 -16.44 2.77 7.53
C TRP A 147 -16.18 1.78 6.41
N ASP A 148 -17.14 1.59 5.50
CA ASP A 148 -17.04 0.63 4.40
C ASP A 148 -17.94 1.03 3.22
N VAL A 149 -17.66 0.43 2.07
CA VAL A 149 -18.42 0.60 0.83
C VAL A 149 -18.69 -0.73 0.16
N SER A 150 -19.87 -0.89 -0.43
CA SER A 150 -20.23 -2.10 -1.19
C SER A 150 -21.18 -1.78 -2.33
N PHE A 151 -21.01 -2.48 -3.45
CA PHE A 151 -22.06 -2.52 -4.47
C PHE A 151 -23.13 -3.56 -4.14
N ASP A 152 -24.36 -3.31 -4.58
CA ASP A 152 -25.38 -4.34 -4.72
C ASP A 152 -25.46 -4.88 -6.16
N GLU A 153 -26.34 -5.86 -6.36
CA GLU A 153 -26.56 -6.51 -7.65
C GLU A 153 -27.05 -5.56 -8.75
N SER A 154 -27.60 -4.40 -8.38
CA SER A 154 -28.11 -3.36 -9.28
C SER A 154 -27.10 -2.24 -9.54
N ALA A 155 -25.82 -2.44 -9.20
CA ALA A 155 -24.76 -1.43 -9.30
C ALA A 155 -25.02 -0.14 -8.50
N ARG A 156 -25.81 -0.23 -7.43
CA ARG A 156 -25.94 0.87 -6.47
C ARG A 156 -24.84 0.74 -5.43
N LEU A 157 -24.18 1.86 -5.12
CA LEU A 157 -23.12 1.93 -4.15
C LEU A 157 -23.69 2.29 -2.78
N TRP A 158 -23.58 1.34 -1.86
CA TRP A 158 -23.87 1.52 -0.45
C TRP A 158 -22.64 2.03 0.27
N VAL A 159 -22.81 3.08 1.06
CA VAL A 159 -21.75 3.71 1.85
C VAL A 159 -22.22 3.74 3.30
N LEU A 160 -21.40 3.16 4.18
CA LEU A 160 -21.64 3.11 5.61
C LEU A 160 -20.79 4.18 6.32
N HIS A 161 -21.42 5.15 6.97
CA HIS A 161 -20.78 6.32 7.61
C HIS A 161 -20.52 6.13 9.09
N ARG A 162 -19.51 6.84 9.61
CA ARG A 162 -19.22 6.96 11.05
C ARG A 162 -20.10 8.00 11.74
N ASP A 163 -21.37 8.08 11.36
CA ASP A 163 -22.33 9.02 11.92
C ASP A 163 -23.66 8.35 12.23
N GLN A 164 -24.25 8.71 13.37
CA GLN A 164 -25.50 8.14 13.84
C GLN A 164 -26.71 8.77 13.14
N GLU A 165 -26.60 10.02 12.70
CA GLU A 165 -27.72 10.73 12.06
C GLU A 165 -27.97 10.20 10.65
N GLN A 166 -26.92 10.16 9.82
CA GLN A 166 -26.92 9.50 8.51
C GLN A 166 -25.92 8.32 8.46
N PRO A 167 -26.28 7.15 9.02
CA PRO A 167 -25.37 6.01 9.08
C PRO A 167 -25.15 5.36 7.71
N VAL A 168 -26.12 5.44 6.79
CA VAL A 168 -26.02 4.78 5.47
C VAL A 168 -26.46 5.78 4.40
N THR A 169 -25.72 5.80 3.29
CA THR A 169 -26.13 6.52 2.08
C THR A 169 -25.99 5.63 0.85
N LEU A 170 -26.87 5.84 -0.13
CA LEU A 170 -26.93 5.07 -1.36
C LEU A 170 -26.64 5.97 -2.56
N TYR A 171 -25.85 5.48 -3.51
CA TYR A 171 -25.53 6.17 -4.76
C TYR A 171 -25.82 5.27 -5.97
N THR A 172 -26.11 5.89 -7.11
CA THR A 172 -26.27 5.18 -8.39
C THR A 172 -25.66 5.99 -9.54
N ALA A 173 -25.11 5.30 -10.53
CA ALA A 173 -24.62 5.93 -11.75
C ALA A 173 -25.81 6.38 -12.63
N ARG A 174 -25.86 7.67 -12.98
CA ARG A 174 -26.82 8.24 -13.93
C ARG A 174 -26.06 9.00 -15.01
N GLY A 175 -25.79 8.31 -16.11
CA GLY A 175 -24.91 8.81 -17.17
C GLY A 175 -23.45 8.81 -16.70
N ALA A 176 -22.77 9.95 -16.83
CA ALA A 176 -21.35 10.09 -16.45
C ALA A 176 -21.13 10.59 -15.01
N ARG A 177 -22.15 10.56 -14.16
CA ARG A 177 -22.08 11.03 -12.77
C ARG A 177 -22.84 10.13 -11.81
N TRP A 178 -22.37 10.09 -10.58
CA TRP A 178 -22.99 9.36 -9.49
C TRP A 178 -23.89 10.28 -8.68
N GLN A 179 -25.13 9.85 -8.44
CA GLN A 179 -26.13 10.62 -7.73
C GLN A 179 -26.55 9.89 -6.45
N LYS A 180 -26.70 10.66 -5.36
CA LYS A 180 -27.24 10.16 -4.10
C LYS A 180 -28.73 9.85 -4.27
N ILE A 181 -29.15 8.66 -3.84
CA ILE A 181 -30.54 8.27 -3.72
C ILE A 181 -31.01 8.62 -2.31
N THR A 182 -32.13 9.32 -2.20
CA THR A 182 -32.72 9.75 -0.92
C THR A 182 -33.99 9.00 -0.56
N GLU A 183 -34.69 8.45 -1.55
CA GLU A 183 -35.98 7.78 -1.37
C GLU A 183 -35.84 6.32 -1.83
N ASP A 184 -35.55 5.43 -0.88
CA ASP A 184 -35.44 3.99 -1.09
C ASP A 184 -35.81 3.26 0.20
N THR A 185 -36.72 2.28 0.10
CA THR A 185 -37.26 1.56 1.26
C THR A 185 -36.19 0.71 1.97
N ASP A 186 -35.23 0.14 1.23
CA ASP A 186 -34.15 -0.64 1.83
C ASP A 186 -33.15 0.28 2.54
N LEU A 187 -32.89 1.47 1.99
CA LEU A 187 -32.07 2.49 2.62
C LEU A 187 -32.65 2.94 3.97
N GLU A 188 -33.94 3.23 4.03
CA GLU A 188 -34.64 3.61 5.28
C GLU A 188 -34.52 2.48 6.31
N ARG A 189 -34.85 1.25 5.90
CA ARG A 189 -34.80 0.06 6.75
C ARG A 189 -33.40 -0.20 7.32
N LEU A 190 -32.37 -0.14 6.48
CA LEU A 190 -30.98 -0.35 6.91
C LEU A 190 -30.52 0.78 7.83
N SER A 191 -30.85 2.02 7.51
CA SER A 191 -30.50 3.18 8.33
C SER A 191 -31.11 3.09 9.74
N ASP A 192 -32.39 2.73 9.83
CA ASP A 192 -33.08 2.56 11.11
C ASP A 192 -32.51 1.38 11.91
N THR A 193 -32.15 0.28 11.24
CA THR A 193 -31.52 -0.87 11.88
C THR A 193 -30.16 -0.51 12.49
N VAL A 194 -29.31 0.21 11.75
CA VAL A 194 -27.99 0.65 12.23
C VAL A 194 -28.15 1.66 13.38
N ARG A 195 -29.10 2.59 13.27
CA ARG A 195 -29.36 3.58 14.32
C ARG A 195 -29.84 2.92 15.62
N THR A 196 -30.71 1.91 15.51
CA THR A 196 -31.21 1.16 16.67
C THR A 196 -30.09 0.41 17.40
N HIS A 197 -29.09 -0.09 16.67
CA HIS A 197 -27.97 -0.86 17.22
C HIS A 197 -26.66 -0.05 17.29
N TRP A 198 -26.75 1.29 17.32
CA TRP A 198 -25.59 2.17 17.23
C TRP A 198 -24.53 1.93 18.33
N GLU A 199 -24.97 1.49 19.51
CA GLU A 199 -24.09 1.18 20.64
C GLU A 199 -22.99 0.16 20.29
N LEU A 200 -23.25 -0.76 19.36
CA LEU A 200 -22.26 -1.75 18.89
C LEU A 200 -21.07 -1.09 18.19
N PHE A 201 -21.24 0.12 17.65
CA PHE A 201 -20.25 0.81 16.84
C PHE A 201 -19.47 1.89 17.60
N GLN A 202 -19.96 2.34 18.76
CA GLN A 202 -19.37 3.47 19.52
C GLN A 202 -17.87 3.29 19.80
N GLY A 203 -17.43 2.07 20.11
CA GLY A 203 -16.01 1.76 20.35
C GLY A 203 -15.11 1.91 19.12
N ARG A 204 -15.66 1.98 17.91
CA ARG A 204 -14.93 2.07 16.63
C ARG A 204 -15.10 3.38 15.88
N VAL A 205 -15.98 4.28 16.33
CA VAL A 205 -16.15 5.61 15.71
C VAL A 205 -14.81 6.36 15.71
N ASN A 206 -14.09 6.34 16.84
CA ASN A 206 -12.81 7.02 17.05
C ASN A 206 -11.58 6.12 16.84
N ALA A 207 -11.74 4.93 16.25
CA ALA A 207 -10.61 4.02 16.06
C ALA A 207 -9.57 4.62 15.10
N VAL A 208 -8.30 4.49 15.49
CA VAL A 208 -7.11 4.89 14.72
C VAL A 208 -7.09 4.13 13.38
N SER A 209 -6.53 4.77 12.36
CA SER A 209 -6.24 4.20 11.03
C SER A 209 -5.72 2.76 11.14
N CYS A 210 -6.36 1.83 10.41
CA CYS A 210 -5.99 0.41 10.44
C CYS A 210 -4.60 0.15 9.85
N CYS A 211 -4.08 1.09 9.05
CA CYS A 211 -2.81 0.97 8.35
C CYS A 211 -1.61 1.53 9.13
N THR A 212 -1.81 2.23 10.25
CA THR A 212 -0.72 2.93 10.99
C THR A 212 0.50 2.05 11.30
N ASN A 213 0.31 0.76 11.58
CA ASN A 213 1.40 -0.17 11.90
C ASN A 213 1.90 -1.01 10.70
N LEU A 214 1.30 -0.84 9.52
CA LEU A 214 1.62 -1.63 8.33
C LEU A 214 2.77 -1.02 7.52
N TYR A 215 2.96 0.30 7.59
CA TYR A 215 4.01 0.99 6.85
C TYR A 215 5.40 0.44 7.15
N LYS A 216 6.24 0.43 6.12
CA LYS A 216 7.63 0.01 6.22
C LYS A 216 8.47 1.18 6.71
N VAL A 217 9.12 1.03 7.87
CA VAL A 217 10.11 2.00 8.33
C VAL A 217 11.42 1.73 7.59
N THR A 218 11.72 2.50 6.55
CA THR A 218 13.02 2.45 5.88
C THR A 218 14.08 3.08 6.78
N LEU A 219 14.77 2.25 7.57
CA LEU A 219 16.01 2.68 8.20
C LEU A 219 17.09 2.79 7.12
N ASP A 220 17.66 3.98 6.93
CA ASP A 220 18.77 4.22 6.00
C ASP A 220 20.07 3.54 6.49
N ASN A 221 20.05 2.22 6.41
CA ASN A 221 21.17 1.38 6.77
C ASN A 221 22.29 1.50 5.73
N VAL A 222 21.99 1.94 4.50
CA VAL A 222 22.94 2.07 3.40
C VAL A 222 23.81 3.31 3.57
N ALA A 223 23.25 4.48 3.90
CA ALA A 223 24.05 5.66 4.19
C ALA A 223 24.85 5.47 5.48
N LYS A 224 24.25 4.89 6.53
CA LYS A 224 24.98 4.49 7.75
C LYS A 224 26.12 3.53 7.44
N TYR A 225 25.90 2.56 6.55
CA TYR A 225 26.93 1.62 6.11
C TYR A 225 28.03 2.31 5.29
N LYS A 226 27.67 3.20 4.35
CA LYS A 226 28.63 3.97 3.54
C LYS A 226 29.49 4.89 4.41
N GLN A 227 28.90 5.60 5.38
CA GLN A 227 29.63 6.40 6.36
C GLN A 227 30.61 5.55 7.19
N ARG A 228 30.15 4.41 7.72
CA ARG A 228 31.04 3.47 8.46
C ARG A 228 32.16 2.93 7.58
N LYS A 229 31.91 2.70 6.29
CA LYS A 229 32.91 2.22 5.32
C LYS A 229 33.95 3.31 5.02
N GLU A 230 33.53 4.56 4.83
CA GLU A 230 34.42 5.70 4.63
C GLU A 230 35.29 5.98 5.87
N GLN A 231 34.71 5.86 7.07
CA GLN A 231 35.44 6.04 8.33
C GLN A 231 36.57 5.02 8.50
N ARG A 232 36.32 3.73 8.18
CA ARG A 232 37.35 2.67 8.17
C ARG A 232 38.46 2.93 7.16
N LEU A 233 38.15 3.54 6.02
CA LEU A 233 39.14 3.87 4.99
C LEU A 233 40.03 5.05 5.43
N LYS A 234 39.46 6.05 6.11
CA LYS A 234 40.23 7.16 6.70
C LYS A 234 41.15 6.70 7.83
N GLU A 235 40.69 5.81 8.70
CA GLU A 235 41.51 5.23 9.78
C GLU A 235 42.66 4.37 9.26
N ARG A 236 42.45 3.62 8.16
CA ARG A 236 43.51 2.87 7.48
C ARG A 236 44.49 3.77 6.72
N GLY A 237 44.02 4.89 6.15
CA GLY A 237 44.85 5.88 5.49
C GLY A 237 45.76 6.65 6.46
N ASN A 238 45.27 6.94 7.67
CA ASN A 238 46.05 7.58 8.74
C ASN A 238 47.02 6.61 9.45
N GLY A 239 46.90 5.30 9.22
CA GLY A 239 47.76 4.28 9.82
C GLY A 239 49.06 3.98 9.04
N LEU A 240 49.32 4.65 7.92
CA LEU A 240 50.49 4.40 7.07
C LEU A 240 51.37 5.67 6.91
N ALA A 241 52.36 5.75 7.81
CA ALA A 241 53.71 6.38 7.76
C ALA A 241 53.93 7.81 8.34
N PRO A 242 55.13 8.11 8.91
CA PRO A 242 56.37 7.32 8.87
C PRO A 242 57.02 6.94 10.22
N GLU A 243 57.69 5.77 10.19
CA GLU A 243 58.85 5.42 10.99
C GLU A 243 59.94 6.52 10.87
N GLU A 244 60.01 7.45 11.84
CA GLU A 244 61.17 8.34 11.98
C GLU A 244 61.78 8.37 13.38
N ASP A 245 61.28 7.57 14.33
CA ASP A 245 61.77 7.63 15.73
C ASP A 245 62.73 6.49 16.15
N LYS A 246 63.21 5.68 15.21
CA LYS A 246 64.21 4.62 15.49
C LYS A 246 65.67 5.00 15.18
N ARG A 247 65.94 6.17 14.61
CA ARG A 247 67.33 6.62 14.36
C ARG A 247 67.97 7.37 15.53
N ARG A 248 67.23 7.74 16.59
CA ARG A 248 67.81 8.40 17.78
C ARG A 248 68.29 7.45 18.89
N ARG A 249 68.18 6.12 18.71
CA ARG A 249 68.63 5.14 19.72
C ARG A 249 69.88 4.34 19.34
N VAL A 250 70.53 4.64 18.22
CA VAL A 250 71.75 3.94 17.77
C VAL A 250 73.02 4.81 17.82
N GLU A 251 72.91 6.12 18.02
CA GLU A 251 74.10 7.00 18.23
C GLU A 251 74.50 7.18 19.71
N GLY A 252 73.79 6.56 20.66
CA GLY A 252 74.13 6.62 22.10
C GLY A 252 74.93 5.44 22.66
N VAL A 253 75.39 4.49 21.82
CA VAL A 253 76.06 3.24 22.29
C VAL A 253 77.36 2.95 21.54
N ARG A 254 78.04 3.98 21.01
CA ARG A 254 79.37 3.82 20.39
C ARG A 254 80.48 4.75 20.90
N GLU A 255 80.26 5.39 22.05
CA GLU A 255 81.32 6.05 22.84
C GLU A 255 81.31 5.51 24.28
N ALA A 256 81.54 4.21 24.44
CA ALA A 256 81.83 3.62 25.76
C ALA A 256 82.55 2.26 25.65
N VAL A 257 83.43 2.05 24.66
CA VAL A 257 84.43 0.97 24.71
C VAL A 257 85.65 1.44 23.92
N GLY A 258 86.53 2.15 24.61
CA GLY A 258 87.81 2.60 24.09
C GLY A 258 88.67 3.04 25.26
N ASP A 259 89.17 2.08 26.05
CA ASP A 259 90.56 2.06 26.53
C ASP A 259 90.76 0.93 27.56
N SER A 260 91.52 -0.09 27.16
CA SER A 260 92.41 -0.83 28.04
C SER A 260 93.49 -1.56 27.22
N SER A 261 94.64 -0.90 27.07
CA SER A 261 95.90 -1.57 26.76
C SER A 261 97.03 -0.90 27.51
N SER A 262 97.71 -1.73 28.33
CA SER A 262 98.92 -1.49 29.14
C SER A 262 98.69 -1.13 30.60
#